data_AF-A0A356EN43-F1
#
_entry.id   AF-A0A356EN43-F1
#
_cell.length_a   1.000
_cell.length_b   1.000
_cell.length_c   1.000
_cell.angle_alpha   90.00
_cell.angle_beta   90.00
_cell.angle_gamma   90.00
#
_symmetry.space_group_name_H-M   'P 1'
#
loop_
_entity.id
_entity.type
_entity.pdbx_description
1 polymer ?
#
loop_
_entity_poly.entity_id
_entity_poly.type
_entity_poly.pdbx_seq_one_letter_code
_entity_poly.pdbx_strand_id
1 'polypeptide(L)'
;MNAGRVMAIVSVLVLAARTGVAVDAGLPVTFGQSGETISVRLTRSGCDATFPVVLEAYGRFWAGPTHAEDHTARFVVPAVRVPTVFRVVTANGDRASLAELVAYPRGYALGWGPPSSRVGLGEPSPRAMLVSAGAPVWFREWAEAVGLSVAVLESSDGPNSRGVERQRQLMIVGRDEAGRSPRDVMRFLNRRADAVLVLEANWFGELESPPDASGTAPLAIVPEMLAGELSDFRGQQWAAPPVFTAAASPWPGITNRWAWIERNATPLVERIGGPAGRITVSYVPWQRQLGRNELADMLFRRILLAAADPAMDSPRLERRIEMIWPREAEVRPGMRPVLAAAIKRRSGIGEVVSGVAKKSRLHEESPSDDVPRLRIVDLRGPDLPRDAAASLQLPREVSEQRPLVVLGTDSAFDEGRWADPPPVDDGDEGNAKKWPPGLTWLADDSLLPPALPRIQLMQVLTQWGVFLDFPENEEKE
;
A
#
# COMPACT_ATOMS: atom_id res chain seq x y z
N MET A 1 -22.35 51.31 -2.10
CA MET A 1 -21.98 51.55 -3.52
C MET A 1 -20.45 51.56 -3.60
N ASN A 2 -19.90 51.04 -4.71
CA ASN A 2 -18.50 50.61 -4.96
C ASN A 2 -18.25 49.19 -4.41
N ALA A 3 -18.44 48.08 -5.12
CA ALA A 3 -18.05 47.71 -6.50
C ALA A 3 -16.55 47.95 -6.76
N GLY A 4 -15.78 46.87 -6.85
CA GLY A 4 -14.44 46.90 -7.44
C GLY A 4 -13.30 46.40 -6.55
N ARG A 5 -13.20 45.07 -6.38
CA ARG A 5 -11.94 44.31 -6.31
C ARG A 5 -12.27 42.81 -6.33
N VAL A 6 -12.83 42.37 -7.45
CA VAL A 6 -12.76 40.96 -7.84
C VAL A 6 -11.30 40.72 -8.20
N MET A 7 -10.57 40.07 -7.29
CA MET A 7 -9.28 39.46 -7.60
C MET A 7 -9.55 38.39 -8.65
N ALA A 8 -9.32 38.76 -9.91
CA ALA A 8 -9.17 37.83 -11.00
C ALA A 8 -7.95 36.96 -10.68
N ILE A 9 -8.20 35.82 -10.05
CA ILE A 9 -7.27 34.69 -10.09
C ILE A 9 -7.22 34.31 -11.55
N VAL A 10 -6.14 34.72 -12.22
CA VAL A 10 -5.81 34.27 -13.57
C VAL A 10 -5.62 32.77 -13.47
N SER A 11 -6.68 32.03 -13.82
CA SER A 11 -6.62 30.62 -14.15
C SER A 11 -5.66 30.51 -15.33
N VAL A 12 -4.38 30.26 -15.04
CA VAL A 12 -3.47 29.67 -16.02
C VAL A 12 -3.95 28.23 -16.18
N LEU A 13 -4.99 28.09 -17.00
CA LEU A 13 -5.33 26.86 -17.70
C LEU A 13 -4.08 26.51 -18.52
N VAL A 14 -3.15 25.78 -17.89
CA VAL A 14 -2.24 24.94 -18.64
C VAL A 14 -3.17 23.94 -19.31
N LEU A 15 -3.49 24.24 -20.56
CA LEU A 15 -4.06 23.30 -21.51
C LEU A 15 -3.00 22.21 -21.70
N ALA A 16 -2.86 21.34 -20.69
CA ALA A 16 -2.18 20.07 -20.84
C ALA A 16 -3.03 19.34 -21.86
N ALA A 17 -2.57 19.39 -23.12
CA ALA A 17 -3.14 18.61 -24.19
C ALA A 17 -3.33 17.21 -23.63
N ARG A 18 -4.59 16.75 -23.62
CA ARG A 18 -5.00 15.39 -23.31
C ARG A 18 -4.32 14.47 -24.30
N THR A 19 -3.05 14.20 -24.05
CA THR A 19 -2.34 13.05 -24.56
C THR A 19 -2.46 12.06 -23.41
N GLY A 20 -3.54 11.29 -23.44
CA GLY A 20 -3.50 9.99 -22.79
C GLY A 20 -2.35 9.26 -23.47
N VAL A 21 -1.14 9.40 -22.93
CA VAL A 21 -0.01 8.60 -23.34
C VAL A 21 -0.41 7.19 -22.92
N ALA A 22 -0.87 6.41 -23.90
CA ALA A 22 -1.12 5.00 -23.71
C ALA A 22 0.14 4.42 -23.06
N VAL A 23 -0.02 3.92 -21.83
CA VAL A 23 1.02 3.25 -21.07
C VAL A 23 1.29 1.94 -21.80
N ASP A 24 2.44 1.81 -22.45
CA ASP A 24 2.86 0.53 -22.98
C ASP A 24 3.46 -0.29 -21.83
N ALA A 25 2.67 -1.22 -21.30
CA ALA A 25 2.96 -1.93 -20.05
C ALA A 25 4.28 -2.73 -20.07
N GLY A 26 4.89 -2.94 -21.25
CA GLY A 26 6.12 -3.71 -21.42
C GLY A 26 7.42 -2.90 -21.53
N LEU A 27 7.37 -1.57 -21.59
CA LEU A 27 8.57 -0.77 -21.86
C LEU A 27 9.36 -0.42 -20.57
N PRO A 28 10.70 -0.55 -20.56
CA PRO A 28 11.55 0.02 -19.53
C PRO A 28 11.35 1.54 -19.43
N VAL A 29 11.34 2.05 -18.20
CA VAL A 29 11.21 3.48 -17.91
C VAL A 29 12.48 3.96 -17.24
N THR A 30 13.06 5.04 -17.74
CA THR A 30 14.19 5.75 -17.15
C THR A 30 13.78 7.18 -16.79
N PHE A 31 14.32 7.71 -15.69
CA PHE A 31 14.08 9.07 -15.24
C PHE A 31 15.38 9.90 -15.34
N GLY A 32 15.26 11.20 -15.61
CA GLY A 32 16.40 12.10 -15.61
C GLY A 32 16.01 13.56 -15.61
N GLN A 33 16.97 14.44 -15.30
CA GLN A 33 16.75 15.88 -15.30
C GLN A 33 17.26 16.52 -16.60
N SER A 34 16.56 17.55 -17.06
CA SER A 34 16.92 18.33 -18.26
C SER A 34 18.41 18.73 -18.30
N GLY A 35 19.12 18.32 -19.35
CA GLY A 35 20.53 18.61 -19.56
C GLY A 35 21.51 17.55 -19.02
N GLU A 36 21.04 16.55 -18.29
CA GLU A 36 21.86 15.42 -17.86
C GLU A 36 22.09 14.43 -19.02
N THR A 37 23.21 13.70 -18.98
CA THR A 37 23.42 12.57 -19.89
C THR A 37 23.09 11.28 -19.15
N ILE A 38 22.10 10.55 -19.64
CA ILE A 38 21.59 9.33 -19.02
C ILE A 38 21.71 8.13 -19.96
N SER A 39 21.78 6.93 -19.39
CA SER A 39 21.75 5.67 -20.14
C SER A 39 20.37 5.06 -20.03
N VAL A 40 19.63 5.00 -21.15
CA VAL A 40 18.28 4.44 -21.20
C VAL A 40 18.36 2.97 -21.58
N ARG A 41 17.73 2.10 -20.79
CA ARG A 41 17.64 0.65 -21.09
C ARG A 41 16.53 0.40 -22.10
N LEU A 42 16.79 -0.42 -23.09
CA LEU A 42 15.87 -0.72 -24.20
C LEU A 42 15.30 -2.14 -24.06
N THR A 43 14.07 -2.35 -24.51
CA THR A 43 13.56 -3.71 -24.74
C THR A 43 14.43 -4.43 -25.77
N ARG A 44 14.58 -5.75 -25.61
CA ARG A 44 15.39 -6.59 -26.49
C ARG A 44 14.75 -6.66 -27.88
N SER A 45 15.08 -5.73 -28.77
CA SER A 45 14.70 -5.82 -30.18
C SER A 45 15.80 -6.53 -30.97
N GLY A 46 15.68 -7.85 -31.11
CA GLY A 46 16.10 -8.67 -32.27
C GLY A 46 17.47 -8.50 -32.96
N CYS A 47 18.41 -7.68 -32.49
CA CYS A 47 19.67 -7.43 -33.19
C CYS A 47 20.80 -7.23 -32.18
N ASP A 48 21.80 -8.10 -32.22
CA ASP A 48 23.12 -7.94 -31.58
C ASP A 48 23.98 -6.87 -32.29
N ALA A 49 23.34 -5.96 -33.05
CA ALA A 49 23.99 -4.96 -33.89
C ALA A 49 23.57 -3.57 -33.44
N THR A 50 24.50 -2.62 -33.48
CA THR A 50 24.24 -1.19 -33.26
C THR A 50 23.17 -0.67 -34.22
N PHE A 51 22.12 -0.05 -33.68
CA PHE A 51 21.05 0.56 -34.48
C PHE A 51 20.71 1.98 -34.00
N PRO A 52 20.27 2.88 -34.90
CA PRO A 52 19.97 4.26 -34.54
C PRO A 52 18.62 4.38 -33.84
N VAL A 53 18.57 5.16 -32.77
CA VAL A 53 17.39 5.49 -31.99
C VAL A 53 17.24 7.00 -31.78
N VAL A 54 16.00 7.44 -31.61
CA VAL A 54 15.63 8.84 -31.38
C VAL A 54 14.65 8.97 -30.21
N LEU A 55 14.59 10.15 -29.60
CA LEU A 55 13.54 10.52 -28.66
C LEU A 55 12.37 11.15 -29.40
N GLU A 56 11.18 10.60 -29.20
CA GLU A 56 9.92 11.11 -29.74
C GLU A 56 8.98 11.55 -28.62
N ALA A 57 8.42 12.76 -28.73
CA ALA A 57 7.32 13.22 -27.88
C ALA A 57 6.41 14.15 -28.68
N TYR A 58 5.10 14.08 -28.42
CA TYR A 58 4.09 14.88 -29.12
C TYR A 58 4.13 14.74 -30.65
N GLY A 59 4.45 13.53 -31.15
CA GLY A 59 4.58 13.23 -32.58
C GLY A 59 5.77 13.89 -33.27
N ARG A 60 6.75 14.38 -32.51
CA ARG A 60 7.96 15.05 -33.02
C ARG A 60 9.21 14.40 -32.45
N PHE A 61 10.30 14.42 -33.22
CA PHE A 61 11.62 14.04 -32.73
C PHE A 61 12.28 15.19 -31.97
N TRP A 62 12.90 14.86 -30.83
CA TRP A 62 13.49 15.83 -29.91
C TRP A 62 15.00 15.67 -29.74
N ALA A 63 15.51 14.45 -29.82
CA ALA A 63 16.94 14.17 -29.71
C ALA A 63 17.33 12.92 -30.50
N GLY A 64 18.61 12.83 -30.88
CA GLY A 64 19.17 11.78 -31.73
C GLY A 64 19.30 12.22 -33.20
N PRO A 65 19.76 11.32 -34.09
CA PRO A 65 19.99 9.88 -33.83
C PRO A 65 21.22 9.63 -32.94
N THR A 66 21.06 8.70 -31.98
CA THR A 66 22.17 8.08 -31.23
C THR A 66 22.17 6.58 -31.50
N HIS A 67 23.28 5.90 -31.25
CA HIS A 67 23.37 4.46 -31.45
C HIS A 67 23.06 3.71 -30.16
N ALA A 68 22.22 2.69 -30.26
CA ALA A 68 21.99 1.73 -29.18
C ALA A 68 23.09 0.67 -29.20
N GLU A 69 23.77 0.50 -28.07
CA GLU A 69 24.84 -0.49 -27.82
C GLU A 69 24.46 -1.31 -26.59
N ASP A 70 24.59 -2.64 -26.66
CA ASP A 70 24.33 -3.56 -25.53
C ASP A 70 22.99 -3.31 -24.80
N HIS A 71 21.92 -3.10 -25.57
CA HIS A 71 20.56 -2.78 -25.07
C HIS A 71 20.45 -1.46 -24.29
N THR A 72 21.40 -0.55 -24.48
CA THR A 72 21.37 0.79 -23.88
C THR A 72 21.58 1.87 -24.93
N ALA A 73 20.97 3.02 -24.73
CA ALA A 73 21.21 4.20 -25.54
C ALA A 73 21.46 5.40 -24.63
N ARG A 74 22.50 6.19 -24.95
CA ARG A 74 22.82 7.39 -24.20
C ARG A 74 22.18 8.61 -24.84
N PHE A 75 21.46 9.37 -24.03
CA PHE A 75 20.81 10.61 -24.45
C PHE A 75 21.18 11.74 -23.49
N VAL A 76 21.33 12.94 -24.05
CA VAL A 76 21.20 14.18 -23.27
C VAL A 76 19.70 14.43 -23.09
N VAL A 77 19.23 14.51 -21.85
CA VAL A 77 17.81 14.72 -21.53
C VAL A 77 17.35 16.06 -22.10
N PRO A 78 16.31 16.09 -22.95
CA PRO A 78 15.81 17.33 -23.53
C PRO A 78 15.42 18.37 -22.47
N ALA A 79 15.61 19.65 -22.80
CA ALA A 79 15.17 20.73 -21.92
C ALA A 79 13.64 20.84 -21.91
N VAL A 80 13.04 20.57 -20.75
CA VAL A 80 11.58 20.62 -20.56
C VAL A 80 11.18 21.61 -19.46
N ARG A 81 9.97 22.16 -19.56
CA ARG A 81 9.41 23.11 -18.57
C ARG A 81 8.52 22.43 -17.53
N VAL A 82 8.00 21.26 -17.86
CA VAL A 82 7.18 20.39 -16.99
C VAL A 82 7.64 18.95 -17.18
N PRO A 83 7.40 18.04 -16.21
CA PRO A 83 7.64 16.62 -16.40
C PRO A 83 7.04 16.15 -17.74
N THR A 84 7.86 15.51 -18.57
CA THR A 84 7.50 15.13 -19.94
C THR A 84 7.99 13.73 -20.25
N VAL A 85 7.15 12.91 -20.87
CA VAL A 85 7.53 11.56 -21.31
C VAL A 85 7.93 11.57 -22.78
N PHE A 86 9.10 11.02 -23.04
CA PHE A 86 9.64 10.73 -24.36
C PHE A 86 9.62 9.22 -24.59
N ARG A 87 9.23 8.80 -25.78
CA ARG A 87 9.41 7.43 -26.25
C ARG A 87 10.76 7.32 -26.93
N VAL A 88 11.51 6.27 -26.62
CA VAL A 88 12.68 5.88 -27.39
C VAL A 88 12.20 4.98 -28.51
N VAL A 89 12.38 5.43 -29.76
CA VAL A 89 11.94 4.69 -30.95
C VAL A 89 13.11 4.44 -31.89
N THR A 90 13.01 3.37 -32.70
CA THR A 90 13.94 3.17 -33.81
C THR A 90 13.85 4.35 -34.79
N ALA A 91 15.00 4.83 -35.28
CA ALA A 91 15.03 5.92 -36.25
C ALA A 91 14.54 5.50 -37.65
N ASN A 92 14.51 4.19 -37.91
CA ASN A 92 14.11 3.58 -39.19
C ASN A 92 12.60 3.24 -39.21
N GLY A 93 12.04 3.10 -40.42
CA GLY A 93 10.62 3.25 -40.79
C GLY A 93 9.54 2.72 -39.85
N ASP A 94 9.77 1.63 -39.12
CA ASP A 94 8.75 1.00 -38.26
C ASP A 94 8.51 1.74 -36.93
N ARG A 95 9.40 2.66 -36.52
CA ARG A 95 9.32 3.45 -35.28
C ARG A 95 8.90 2.62 -34.06
N ALA A 96 9.48 1.42 -33.93
CA ALA A 96 9.17 0.53 -32.83
C ALA A 96 9.54 1.21 -31.50
N SER A 97 8.61 1.20 -30.53
CA SER A 97 8.86 1.75 -29.20
C SER A 97 9.69 0.76 -28.38
N LEU A 98 10.81 1.24 -27.83
CA LEU A 98 11.82 0.42 -27.16
C LEU A 98 11.94 0.72 -25.67
N ALA A 99 11.65 1.96 -25.27
CA ALA A 99 11.71 2.41 -23.87
C ALA A 99 10.95 3.73 -23.71
N GLU A 100 10.80 4.18 -22.47
CA GLU A 100 10.33 5.51 -22.13
C GLU A 100 11.36 6.26 -21.27
N LEU A 101 11.54 7.54 -21.56
CA LEU A 101 12.32 8.48 -20.77
C LEU A 101 11.38 9.55 -20.19
N VAL A 102 11.32 9.64 -18.88
CA VAL A 102 10.62 10.72 -18.17
C VAL A 102 11.63 11.80 -17.81
N ALA A 103 11.50 12.97 -18.44
CA ALA A 103 12.35 14.12 -18.19
C ALA A 103 11.70 15.08 -17.19
N TYR A 104 12.44 15.46 -16.15
CA TYR A 104 12.05 16.54 -15.25
C TYR A 104 12.74 17.87 -15.63
N PRO A 105 12.13 19.02 -15.32
CA PRO A 105 12.77 20.32 -15.50
C PRO A 105 14.08 20.43 -14.72
N ARG A 106 15.02 21.22 -15.22
CA ARG A 106 16.28 21.49 -14.51
C ARG A 106 16.01 22.16 -13.16
N GLY A 107 16.62 21.65 -12.10
CA GLY A 107 16.40 22.12 -10.72
C GLY A 107 15.03 21.76 -10.14
N TYR A 108 14.27 20.85 -10.75
CA TYR A 108 13.03 20.34 -10.18
C TYR A 108 13.32 19.65 -8.84
N ALA A 109 12.58 20.03 -7.80
CA ALA A 109 12.75 19.49 -6.47
C ALA A 109 11.39 19.26 -5.83
N LEU A 110 11.05 18.01 -5.56
CA LEU A 110 9.79 17.63 -4.90
C LEU A 110 9.81 17.97 -3.39
N GLY A 111 11.01 18.20 -2.84
CA GLY A 111 11.28 18.59 -1.46
C GLY A 111 11.08 17.47 -0.45
N TRP A 112 12.01 17.31 0.50
CA TRP A 112 11.93 16.30 1.56
C TRP A 112 11.53 16.92 2.91
N GLY A 113 10.28 16.69 3.33
CA GLY A 113 9.71 17.22 4.59
C GLY A 113 8.18 17.43 4.51
N PRO A 114 7.48 17.64 5.63
CA PRO A 114 6.07 18.05 5.57
C PRO A 114 5.93 19.36 4.76
N PRO A 115 4.84 19.58 4.00
CA PRO A 115 4.58 20.89 3.43
C PRO A 115 4.57 21.90 4.58
N SER A 116 5.45 22.90 4.52
CA SER A 116 5.61 23.89 5.59
C SER A 116 4.36 24.78 5.67
N SER A 117 3.34 24.31 6.39
CA SER A 117 2.14 25.05 6.74
C SER A 117 2.14 25.30 8.25
N ARG A 118 2.97 26.24 8.71
CA ARG A 118 2.71 27.07 9.89
C ARG A 118 3.82 28.10 10.07
N VAL A 119 3.46 29.36 9.87
CA VAL A 119 4.12 30.49 10.53
C VAL A 119 3.92 30.26 12.04
N GLY A 120 5.00 29.91 12.74
CA GLY A 120 4.98 29.74 14.20
C GLY A 120 5.95 28.68 14.69
N LEU A 121 7.12 29.16 15.13
CA LEU A 121 8.06 28.55 16.09
C LEU A 121 7.72 27.11 16.55
N GLY A 122 8.44 26.14 16.01
CA GLY A 122 8.50 24.75 16.46
C GLY A 122 9.56 24.01 15.67
N GLU A 123 10.50 23.38 16.36
CA GLU A 123 11.73 22.76 15.86
C GLU A 123 11.57 21.92 14.58
N PRO A 124 12.60 21.84 13.71
CA PRO A 124 12.57 20.95 12.56
C PRO A 124 12.43 19.51 13.05
N SER A 125 11.25 18.90 12.86
CA SER A 125 11.10 17.44 13.03
C SER A 125 12.27 16.75 12.32
N PRO A 126 12.98 15.80 12.97
CA PRO A 126 14.14 15.17 12.38
C PRO A 126 13.72 14.49 11.08
N ARG A 127 14.16 15.05 9.95
CA ARG A 127 13.86 14.52 8.63
C ARG A 127 14.44 13.11 8.57
N ALA A 128 13.59 12.12 8.30
CA ALA A 128 14.08 10.76 8.15
C ALA A 128 15.03 10.68 6.94
N MET A 129 16.15 9.99 7.04
CA MET A 129 17.04 9.78 5.91
C MET A 129 16.48 8.67 5.02
N LEU A 130 16.47 8.87 3.69
CA LEU A 130 16.18 7.80 2.74
C LEU A 130 17.45 6.96 2.54
N VAL A 131 17.35 5.65 2.77
CA VAL A 131 18.45 4.71 2.62
C VAL A 131 18.04 3.62 1.65
N SER A 132 18.91 3.26 0.71
CA SER A 132 18.70 2.20 -0.27
C SER A 132 19.31 0.90 0.25
N ALA A 133 18.46 -0.11 0.43
CA ALA A 133 18.86 -1.52 0.59
C ALA A 133 18.45 -2.25 -0.69
N GLY A 134 19.23 -2.03 -1.76
CA GLY A 134 18.94 -2.59 -3.08
C GLY A 134 17.69 -2.01 -3.75
N ALA A 135 17.41 -0.71 -3.56
CA ALA A 135 16.25 -0.06 -4.17
C ALA A 135 16.22 -0.25 -5.71
N PRO A 136 15.02 -0.41 -6.31
CA PRO A 136 14.90 -0.55 -7.76
C PRO A 136 15.59 0.58 -8.52
N VAL A 137 16.14 0.27 -9.69
CA VAL A 137 16.87 1.24 -10.52
C VAL A 137 16.01 2.48 -10.82
N TRP A 138 14.76 2.24 -11.22
CA TRP A 138 13.80 3.32 -11.53
C TRP A 138 13.57 4.26 -10.33
N PHE A 139 13.60 3.74 -9.09
CA PHE A 139 13.40 4.55 -7.89
C PHE A 139 14.60 5.48 -7.67
N ARG A 140 15.83 4.97 -7.85
CA ARG A 140 17.03 5.79 -7.72
C ARG A 140 17.08 6.89 -8.77
N GLU A 141 16.80 6.55 -10.02
CA GLU A 141 16.73 7.51 -11.13
C GLU A 141 15.64 8.56 -10.89
N TRP A 142 14.46 8.15 -10.43
CA TRP A 142 13.38 9.08 -10.09
C TRP A 142 13.77 9.98 -8.92
N ALA A 143 14.31 9.41 -7.83
CA ALA A 143 14.72 10.17 -6.65
C ALA A 143 15.77 11.23 -7.00
N GLU A 144 16.77 10.87 -7.80
CA GLU A 144 17.77 11.82 -8.31
C GLU A 144 17.12 12.92 -9.17
N ALA A 145 16.28 12.55 -10.15
CA ALA A 145 15.63 13.49 -11.05
C ALA A 145 14.72 14.50 -10.33
N VAL A 146 14.13 14.11 -9.18
CA VAL A 146 13.26 14.96 -8.35
C VAL A 146 13.96 15.57 -7.13
N GLY A 147 15.29 15.45 -7.04
CA GLY A 147 16.11 16.10 -6.01
C GLY A 147 15.98 15.51 -4.61
N LEU A 148 15.67 14.21 -4.49
CA LEU A 148 15.66 13.46 -3.24
C LEU A 148 16.98 12.72 -3.05
N SER A 149 17.67 13.00 -1.92
CA SER A 149 18.91 12.31 -1.58
C SER A 149 18.63 10.93 -0.98
N VAL A 150 19.19 9.89 -1.59
CA VAL A 150 19.10 8.50 -1.11
C VAL A 150 20.51 7.99 -0.84
N ALA A 151 20.82 7.66 0.42
CA ALA A 151 22.09 7.06 0.79
C ALA A 151 22.09 5.55 0.45
N VAL A 152 23.22 4.97 0.05
CA VAL A 152 23.34 3.51 -0.12
C VAL A 152 23.72 2.90 1.22
N LEU A 153 23.04 1.82 1.62
CA LEU A 153 23.44 1.07 2.81
C LEU A 153 24.79 0.39 2.53
N GLU A 154 25.87 0.88 3.15
CA GLU A 154 27.16 0.22 3.08
C GLU A 154 27.13 -1.06 3.93
N SER A 155 27.50 -2.19 3.34
CA SER A 155 27.56 -3.50 3.98
C SER A 155 28.82 -3.64 4.87
N SER A 156 28.97 -2.80 5.89
CA SER A 156 29.92 -2.92 7.02
C SER A 156 29.78 -1.66 7.87
N ASP A 157 29.44 -1.67 9.15
CA ASP A 157 30.21 -2.31 10.22
C ASP A 157 29.35 -2.46 11.49
N GLY A 158 29.80 -3.36 12.37
CA GLY A 158 29.14 -3.76 13.60
C GLY A 158 28.85 -2.67 14.65
N PRO A 159 28.36 -3.09 15.83
CA PRO A 159 27.65 -2.24 16.77
C PRO A 159 28.60 -1.37 17.62
N ASN A 160 29.31 -0.39 17.05
CA ASN A 160 30.23 0.46 17.81
C ASN A 160 30.26 1.96 17.48
N SER A 161 29.34 2.49 16.67
CA SER A 161 29.16 3.95 16.54
C SER A 161 28.17 4.49 17.59
N ARG A 162 28.58 4.42 18.86
CA ARG A 162 27.91 5.15 19.96
C ARG A 162 28.25 6.64 19.84
N GLY A 163 27.45 7.42 19.11
CA GLY A 163 27.62 8.88 19.15
C GLY A 163 26.89 9.68 18.08
N VAL A 164 26.42 9.06 16.99
CA VAL A 164 25.61 9.79 16.01
C VAL A 164 24.17 9.77 16.46
N GLU A 165 23.60 10.97 16.66
CA GLU A 165 22.17 11.20 16.83
C GLU A 165 21.42 10.27 15.88
N ARG A 166 20.62 9.33 16.42
CA ARG A 166 19.91 8.34 15.61
C ARG A 166 18.85 9.04 14.76
N GLN A 167 19.26 9.56 13.60
CA GLN A 167 18.35 10.04 12.60
C GLN A 167 17.44 8.88 12.20
N ARG A 168 16.13 9.14 12.15
CA ARG A 168 15.15 8.16 11.65
C ARG A 168 15.55 7.79 10.22
N GLN A 169 15.47 6.52 9.86
CA GLN A 169 15.79 6.09 8.49
C GLN A 169 14.57 5.41 7.88
N LEU A 170 14.30 5.70 6.61
CA LEU A 170 13.40 4.91 5.78
C LEU A 170 14.25 4.13 4.79
N MET A 171 14.29 2.82 4.98
CA MET A 171 14.97 1.90 4.08
C MET A 171 14.05 1.53 2.91
N ILE A 172 14.53 1.79 1.70
CA ILE A 172 13.87 1.44 0.44
C ILE A 172 14.44 0.10 -0.01
N VAL A 173 13.59 -0.92 -0.02
CA VAL A 173 13.96 -2.30 -0.30
C VAL A 173 13.44 -2.72 -1.67
N GLY A 174 14.34 -3.19 -2.52
CA GLY A 174 14.01 -3.80 -3.80
C GLY A 174 14.01 -5.32 -3.75
N ARG A 175 13.80 -5.92 -4.93
CA ARG A 175 13.51 -7.35 -5.11
C ARG A 175 14.51 -8.28 -4.45
N ASP A 176 15.79 -8.05 -4.65
CA ASP A 176 16.85 -8.97 -4.22
C ASP A 176 17.00 -8.96 -2.68
N GLU A 177 16.77 -7.82 -2.05
CA GLU A 177 16.92 -7.65 -0.60
C GLU A 177 15.65 -7.98 0.20
N ALA A 178 14.49 -8.01 -0.46
CA ALA A 178 13.19 -8.30 0.14
C ALA A 178 13.03 -9.76 0.62
N GLY A 179 13.89 -10.67 0.19
CA GLY A 179 13.84 -12.09 0.58
C GLY A 179 12.63 -12.84 0.02
N ARG A 180 12.18 -13.85 0.76
CA ARG A 180 11.07 -14.77 0.42
C ARG A 180 9.77 -14.44 1.13
N SER A 181 9.84 -13.72 2.24
CA SER A 181 8.65 -13.31 2.99
C SER A 181 8.85 -11.97 3.69
N PRO A 182 7.76 -11.32 4.16
CA PRO A 182 7.86 -10.17 5.05
C PRO A 182 8.78 -10.37 6.26
N ARG A 183 8.95 -11.60 6.76
CA ARG A 183 9.82 -11.88 7.92
C ARG A 183 11.28 -11.60 7.60
N ASP A 184 11.72 -11.88 6.38
CA ASP A 184 13.12 -11.67 5.96
C ASP A 184 13.48 -10.18 5.97
N VAL A 185 12.50 -9.32 5.71
CA VAL A 185 12.65 -7.86 5.73
C VAL A 185 12.78 -7.33 7.16
N MET A 186 12.27 -8.04 8.17
CA MET A 186 12.37 -7.62 9.58
C MET A 186 13.83 -7.52 10.08
N ARG A 187 14.79 -8.18 9.41
CA ARG A 187 16.22 -8.08 9.73
C ARG A 187 16.76 -6.64 9.62
N PHE A 188 16.13 -5.81 8.79
CA PHE A 188 16.45 -4.40 8.63
C PHE A 188 15.95 -3.54 9.79
N LEU A 189 14.98 -4.04 10.56
CA LEU A 189 14.37 -3.32 11.68
C LEU A 189 15.13 -3.61 12.98
N ASN A 190 16.33 -3.03 13.12
CA ASN A 190 17.14 -3.19 14.32
C ASN A 190 17.17 -1.92 15.19
N ARG A 191 16.50 -1.96 16.35
CA ARG A 191 16.63 -1.01 17.46
C ARG A 191 16.32 0.47 17.14
N ARG A 192 15.01 0.79 17.25
CA ARG A 192 14.43 2.08 17.68
C ARG A 192 14.28 3.24 16.68
N ALA A 193 14.61 3.15 15.38
CA ALA A 193 14.42 4.32 14.50
C ALA A 193 14.15 4.06 13.01
N ASP A 194 14.15 2.80 12.55
CA ASP A 194 14.13 2.49 11.13
C ASP A 194 12.75 1.96 10.69
N ALA A 195 12.30 2.44 9.54
CA ALA A 195 11.13 1.94 8.84
C ALA A 195 11.55 1.37 7.49
N VAL A 196 10.76 0.45 6.94
CA VAL A 196 11.04 -0.16 5.63
C VAL A 196 9.88 0.11 4.67
N LEU A 197 10.20 0.47 3.44
CA LEU A 197 9.28 0.46 2.30
C LEU A 197 9.77 -0.54 1.25
N VAL A 198 8.97 -1.57 1.00
CA VAL A 198 9.21 -2.56 -0.06
C VAL A 198 8.48 -2.13 -1.32
N LEU A 199 9.24 -1.89 -2.38
CA LEU A 199 8.70 -1.48 -3.69
C LEU A 199 8.59 -2.65 -4.67
N GLU A 200 9.47 -3.64 -4.55
CA GLU A 200 9.49 -4.83 -5.39
C GLU A 200 9.91 -6.04 -4.53
N ALA A 201 9.19 -7.16 -4.65
CA ALA A 201 9.56 -8.43 -4.03
C ALA A 201 9.08 -9.62 -4.87
N ASN A 202 9.73 -10.77 -4.74
CA ASN A 202 9.33 -11.99 -5.46
C ASN A 202 8.10 -12.68 -4.85
N TRP A 203 7.79 -12.36 -3.60
CA TRP A 203 6.63 -12.89 -2.88
C TRP A 203 5.37 -12.05 -3.05
N PHE A 204 5.46 -10.94 -3.80
CA PHE A 204 4.28 -10.31 -4.35
C PHE A 204 3.58 -11.31 -5.26
N GLY A 205 2.27 -11.44 -5.13
CA GLY A 205 1.51 -12.35 -5.97
C GLY A 205 1.47 -11.87 -7.42
N GLU A 206 0.77 -12.64 -8.25
CA GLU A 206 0.72 -12.41 -9.69
C GLU A 206 0.21 -11.00 -10.04
N LEU A 207 0.59 -10.54 -11.24
CA LEU A 207 0.15 -9.24 -11.70
C LEU A 207 -1.35 -9.28 -12.01
N GLU A 208 -2.13 -8.54 -11.24
CA GLU A 208 -3.54 -8.33 -11.51
C GLU A 208 -3.70 -7.25 -12.58
N SER A 209 -4.16 -7.67 -13.76
CA SER A 209 -4.70 -6.80 -14.79
C SER A 209 -5.85 -5.96 -14.23
N PRO A 210 -6.13 -4.78 -14.79
CA PRO A 210 -7.28 -4.01 -14.35
C PRO A 210 -8.54 -4.82 -14.73
N PRO A 211 -9.57 -4.89 -13.86
CA PRO A 211 -10.85 -5.44 -14.25
C PRO A 211 -11.36 -4.70 -15.49
N ASP A 212 -12.00 -5.43 -16.40
CA ASP A 212 -12.38 -4.99 -17.74
C ASP A 212 -12.89 -3.53 -17.77
N ALA A 213 -12.43 -2.78 -18.78
CA ALA A 213 -12.74 -1.38 -19.04
C ALA A 213 -14.25 -1.08 -19.26
N SER A 214 -15.12 -2.06 -19.08
CA SER A 214 -16.57 -1.97 -19.23
C SER A 214 -17.34 -1.73 -17.93
N GLY A 215 -16.71 -1.63 -16.75
CA GLY A 215 -17.52 -1.41 -15.54
C GLY A 215 -16.87 -0.97 -14.23
N THR A 216 -15.55 -0.85 -14.11
CA THR A 216 -14.92 -0.38 -12.86
C THR A 216 -14.09 0.87 -13.09
N ALA A 217 -14.44 1.95 -12.37
CA ALA A 217 -13.78 3.23 -12.50
C ALA A 217 -12.29 3.09 -12.11
N PRO A 218 -11.36 3.69 -12.89
CA PRO A 218 -9.96 3.74 -12.52
C PRO A 218 -9.81 4.38 -11.12
N LEU A 219 -8.84 3.90 -10.34
CA LEU A 219 -8.60 4.39 -8.98
C LEU A 219 -8.48 5.93 -9.00
N ALA A 220 -9.39 6.62 -8.30
CA ALA A 220 -9.37 8.07 -8.25
C ALA A 220 -8.65 8.57 -6.98
N ILE A 221 -7.46 9.18 -7.11
CA ILE A 221 -6.77 9.84 -5.99
C ILE A 221 -6.82 11.36 -6.20
N VAL A 222 -7.21 12.08 -5.14
CA VAL A 222 -7.92 13.37 -5.07
C VAL A 222 -7.05 14.36 -4.25
N PRO A 223 -6.57 15.50 -4.80
CA PRO A 223 -5.63 16.39 -4.12
C PRO A 223 -5.97 17.02 -2.76
N GLU A 224 -7.23 17.14 -2.31
CA GLU A 224 -7.49 17.49 -0.89
C GLU A 224 -7.16 16.32 0.07
N MET A 225 -7.02 15.09 -0.45
CA MET A 225 -6.38 13.97 0.26
C MET A 225 -4.89 14.23 0.51
N LEU A 226 -4.34 15.27 -0.12
CA LEU A 226 -3.03 15.79 0.19
C LEU A 226 -3.07 16.73 1.43
N ALA A 227 -4.09 16.68 2.29
CA ALA A 227 -4.13 17.45 3.55
C ALA A 227 -4.45 16.62 4.81
N GLY A 228 -5.02 15.41 4.71
CA GLY A 228 -5.40 14.51 5.83
C GLY A 228 -4.54 13.24 5.99
N GLU A 229 -4.96 12.29 6.84
CA GLU A 229 -4.32 10.98 7.07
C GLU A 229 -4.51 10.04 5.87
N LEU A 230 -3.60 9.08 5.67
CA LEU A 230 -3.71 8.10 4.57
C LEU A 230 -4.93 7.16 4.71
N SER A 231 -5.66 7.18 5.82
CA SER A 231 -6.86 6.37 6.05
C SER A 231 -8.15 7.06 5.60
N ASP A 232 -8.15 8.37 5.40
CA ASP A 232 -9.35 9.20 5.19
C ASP A 232 -9.82 9.31 3.72
N PHE A 233 -9.33 8.40 2.87
CA PHE A 233 -9.33 8.49 1.41
C PHE A 233 -10.65 8.23 0.67
N ARG A 234 -11.83 8.40 1.29
CA ARG A 234 -13.11 8.00 0.69
C ARG A 234 -13.91 9.19 0.11
N GLY A 235 -14.12 9.25 -1.22
CA GLY A 235 -15.36 9.79 -1.82
C GLY A 235 -15.40 11.10 -2.64
N GLN A 236 -14.40 11.51 -3.45
CA GLN A 236 -14.54 12.67 -4.38
C GLN A 236 -13.89 12.47 -5.78
N GLN A 237 -14.27 13.29 -6.78
CA GLN A 237 -13.90 13.14 -8.20
C GLN A 237 -12.94 14.25 -8.70
N TRP A 238 -11.89 13.86 -9.43
CA TRP A 238 -10.89 14.78 -10.02
C TRP A 238 -10.72 14.59 -11.53
N ALA A 239 -10.16 15.61 -12.20
CA ALA A 239 -10.01 15.63 -13.65
C ALA A 239 -9.03 14.57 -14.23
N ALA A 240 -8.00 14.17 -13.46
CA ALA A 240 -7.01 13.17 -13.89
C ALA A 240 -6.35 12.46 -12.69
N PRO A 241 -7.04 11.50 -12.05
CA PRO A 241 -6.42 10.74 -10.97
C PRO A 241 -5.28 9.82 -11.44
N PRO A 242 -4.39 9.36 -10.54
CA PRO A 242 -3.42 8.32 -10.84
C PRO A 242 -4.13 7.01 -11.21
N VAL A 243 -3.86 6.46 -12.40
CA VAL A 243 -4.53 5.25 -12.88
C VAL A 243 -3.53 4.11 -12.97
N PHE A 244 -3.71 3.08 -12.14
CA PHE A 244 -2.83 1.91 -12.16
C PHE A 244 -3.38 0.83 -13.08
N THR A 245 -2.73 0.63 -14.23
CA THR A 245 -3.11 -0.39 -15.22
C THR A 245 -2.81 -1.80 -14.78
N ALA A 246 -1.97 -2.00 -13.77
CA ALA A 246 -1.72 -3.29 -13.17
C ALA A 246 -1.18 -3.09 -11.76
N ALA A 247 -1.40 -4.04 -10.87
CA ALA A 247 -0.80 -4.07 -9.55
C ALA A 247 -0.43 -5.51 -9.21
N ALA A 248 0.61 -5.70 -8.41
CA ALA A 248 0.89 -7.01 -7.84
C ALA A 248 -0.23 -7.42 -6.87
N SER A 249 -0.56 -8.71 -6.79
CA SER A 249 -1.39 -9.18 -5.68
C SER A 249 -0.61 -9.11 -4.36
N PRO A 250 -1.28 -8.85 -3.24
CA PRO A 250 -0.64 -8.90 -1.95
C PRO A 250 -0.15 -10.31 -1.57
N TRP A 251 0.85 -10.38 -0.69
CA TRP A 251 1.32 -11.65 -0.16
C TRP A 251 0.19 -12.36 0.59
N PRO A 252 -0.12 -13.62 0.27
CA PRO A 252 -1.32 -14.23 0.81
C PRO A 252 -1.06 -14.88 2.18
N GLY A 253 0.18 -14.91 2.67
CA GLY A 253 0.55 -15.48 3.97
C GLY A 253 -0.01 -14.70 5.16
N ILE A 254 -0.17 -15.39 6.30
CA ILE A 254 -0.81 -14.80 7.48
C ILE A 254 0.10 -13.76 8.11
N THR A 255 -0.39 -12.52 8.19
CA THR A 255 0.26 -11.42 8.90
C THR A 255 -0.76 -10.37 9.33
N ASN A 256 -0.38 -9.55 10.30
CA ASN A 256 -1.11 -8.33 10.68
C ASN A 256 -0.95 -7.30 9.57
N ARG A 257 -2.06 -6.76 9.05
CA ARG A 257 -2.12 -5.94 7.83
C ARG A 257 -3.09 -4.79 7.97
N TRP A 258 -2.68 -3.59 7.56
CA TRP A 258 -3.55 -2.42 7.53
C TRP A 258 -3.29 -1.61 6.27
N ALA A 259 -4.33 -1.47 5.45
CA ALA A 259 -4.24 -0.80 4.17
C ALA A 259 -4.25 0.72 4.33
N TRP A 260 -3.45 1.37 3.50
CA TRP A 260 -3.49 2.81 3.28
C TRP A 260 -4.21 3.15 1.99
N ILE A 261 -4.01 2.35 0.95
CA ILE A 261 -4.68 2.54 -0.35
C ILE A 261 -5.27 1.19 -0.74
N GLU A 262 -6.54 1.16 -1.15
CA GLU A 262 -7.25 -0.06 -1.53
C GLU A 262 -7.88 0.05 -2.92
N ARG A 263 -7.99 -1.09 -3.61
CA ARG A 263 -8.75 -1.30 -4.85
C ARG A 263 -9.68 -2.49 -4.63
N ASN A 264 -10.99 -2.26 -4.62
CA ASN A 264 -11.99 -3.32 -4.43
C ASN A 264 -11.67 -4.22 -3.20
N ALA A 265 -11.39 -3.60 -2.05
CA ALA A 265 -10.96 -4.26 -0.81
C ALA A 265 -9.62 -5.04 -0.88
N THR A 266 -8.86 -4.92 -1.98
CA THR A 266 -7.48 -5.41 -2.09
C THR A 266 -6.52 -4.26 -1.79
N PRO A 267 -5.57 -4.38 -0.86
CA PRO A 267 -4.61 -3.32 -0.60
C PRO A 267 -3.66 -3.12 -1.79
N LEU A 268 -3.45 -1.86 -2.16
CA LEU A 268 -2.44 -1.40 -3.11
C LEU A 268 -1.21 -0.86 -2.42
N VAL A 269 -1.41 -0.19 -1.29
CA VAL A 269 -0.35 0.20 -0.36
C VAL A 269 -0.84 -0.13 1.01
N GLU A 270 -0.05 -0.90 1.75
CA GLU A 270 -0.38 -1.29 3.10
C GLU A 270 0.85 -1.27 3.98
N ARG A 271 0.61 -1.37 5.27
CA ARG A 271 1.65 -1.65 6.23
C ARG A 271 1.35 -3.00 6.89
N ILE A 272 2.40 -3.77 7.10
CA ILE A 272 2.37 -5.10 7.67
C ILE A 272 3.33 -5.16 8.86
N GLY A 273 3.01 -5.96 9.86
CA GLY A 273 3.84 -6.13 11.06
C GLY A 273 3.10 -5.88 12.37
N GLY A 274 3.85 -5.74 13.46
CA GLY A 274 3.31 -5.72 14.82
C GLY A 274 3.95 -4.68 15.72
N PRO A 275 3.82 -4.82 17.05
CA PRO A 275 4.39 -3.88 18.01
C PRO A 275 5.92 -3.74 17.90
N ALA A 276 6.60 -4.78 17.42
CA ALA A 276 8.06 -4.87 17.37
C ALA A 276 8.69 -4.39 16.05
N GLY A 277 7.90 -4.19 14.98
CA GLY A 277 8.43 -3.78 13.68
C GLY A 277 7.34 -3.67 12.62
N ARG A 278 7.55 -2.75 11.67
CA ARG A 278 6.57 -2.35 10.67
C ARG A 278 7.24 -2.23 9.31
N ILE A 279 6.59 -2.79 8.30
CA ILE A 279 7.03 -2.80 6.92
C ILE A 279 5.89 -2.19 6.10
N THR A 280 6.16 -1.12 5.36
CA THR A 280 5.23 -0.64 4.33
C THR A 280 5.50 -1.38 3.03
N VAL A 281 4.44 -1.82 2.35
CA VAL A 281 4.49 -2.52 1.08
C VAL A 281 3.67 -1.74 0.06
N SER A 282 4.24 -1.55 -1.12
CA SER A 282 3.53 -0.98 -2.25
C SER A 282 3.47 -1.99 -3.39
N TYR A 283 2.25 -2.36 -3.77
CA TYR A 283 1.97 -3.27 -4.89
C TYR A 283 1.80 -2.55 -6.23
N VAL A 284 1.98 -1.24 -6.23
CA VAL A 284 1.77 -0.36 -7.38
C VAL A 284 3.05 -0.21 -8.20
N PRO A 285 3.00 -0.33 -9.55
CA PRO A 285 4.11 -0.02 -10.44
C PRO A 285 4.26 1.49 -10.64
N TRP A 286 4.76 2.20 -9.62
CA TRP A 286 4.88 3.67 -9.60
C TRP A 286 5.61 4.25 -10.81
N GLN A 287 6.62 3.56 -11.32
CA GLN A 287 7.39 3.98 -12.50
C GLN A 287 6.52 4.25 -13.75
N ARG A 288 5.32 3.66 -13.81
CA ARG A 288 4.36 3.87 -14.91
C ARG A 288 3.52 5.15 -14.75
N GLN A 289 3.55 5.82 -13.61
CA GLN A 289 2.72 7.00 -13.31
C GLN A 289 3.55 8.24 -12.98
N LEU A 290 4.71 8.07 -12.36
CA LEU A 290 5.61 9.17 -11.99
C LEU A 290 6.00 10.00 -13.22
N GLY A 291 5.93 11.33 -13.09
CA GLY A 291 6.20 12.32 -14.14
C GLY A 291 5.18 12.37 -15.29
N ARG A 292 4.20 11.45 -15.32
CA ARG A 292 3.02 11.50 -16.22
C ARG A 292 1.85 12.20 -15.53
N ASN A 293 1.77 12.06 -14.22
CA ASN A 293 0.75 12.68 -13.38
C ASN A 293 1.43 13.28 -12.15
N GLU A 294 1.37 14.60 -12.00
CA GLU A 294 1.93 15.32 -10.85
C GLU A 294 1.40 14.80 -9.51
N LEU A 295 0.16 14.30 -9.48
CA LEU A 295 -0.43 13.71 -8.28
C LEU A 295 0.21 12.39 -7.91
N ALA A 296 0.71 11.62 -8.88
CA ALA A 296 1.43 10.39 -8.61
C ALA A 296 2.75 10.69 -7.89
N ASP A 297 3.51 11.71 -8.33
CA ASP A 297 4.73 12.15 -7.66
C ASP A 297 4.44 12.60 -6.22
N MET A 298 3.40 13.43 -6.04
CA MET A 298 3.01 13.94 -4.72
C MET A 298 2.52 12.84 -3.78
N LEU A 299 1.75 11.88 -4.30
CA LEU A 299 1.26 10.74 -3.53
C LEU A 299 2.39 9.79 -3.14
N PHE A 300 3.28 9.47 -4.07
CA PHE A 300 4.39 8.57 -3.78
C PHE A 300 5.31 9.18 -2.71
N ARG A 301 5.55 10.50 -2.78
CA ARG A 301 6.21 11.24 -1.70
C ARG A 301 5.48 11.15 -0.36
N ARG A 302 4.14 11.22 -0.34
CA ARG A 302 3.40 11.04 0.92
C ARG A 302 3.55 9.66 1.50
N ILE A 303 3.57 8.63 0.64
CA ILE A 303 3.81 7.26 1.08
C ILE A 303 5.21 7.16 1.69
N LEU A 304 6.23 7.79 1.08
CA LEU A 304 7.58 7.85 1.67
C LEU A 304 7.56 8.55 3.04
N LEU A 305 6.90 9.71 3.16
CA LEU A 305 6.84 10.45 4.43
C LEU A 305 6.07 9.67 5.50
N ALA A 306 4.93 9.05 5.15
CA ALA A 306 4.14 8.26 6.09
C ALA A 306 4.84 6.96 6.48
N ALA A 307 5.54 6.30 5.55
CA ALA A 307 6.36 5.13 5.84
C ALA A 307 7.49 5.49 6.81
N ALA A 308 8.10 6.66 6.66
CA ALA A 308 9.14 7.17 7.54
C ALA A 308 8.66 7.56 8.95
N ASP A 309 7.35 7.76 9.16
CA ASP A 309 6.80 8.17 10.45
C ASP A 309 6.27 6.98 11.28
N PRO A 310 6.94 6.63 12.40
CA PRO A 310 6.47 5.61 13.32
C PRO A 310 5.25 6.05 14.14
N ALA A 311 4.88 7.33 14.16
CA ALA A 311 3.69 7.78 14.89
C ALA A 311 2.37 7.55 14.12
N MET A 312 2.44 7.31 12.81
CA MET A 312 1.25 7.11 11.97
C MET A 312 0.36 5.95 12.45
N ASP A 313 -0.94 6.22 12.49
CA ASP A 313 -2.06 5.46 13.08
C ASP A 313 -1.97 3.97 12.82
N SER A 314 -1.31 3.28 13.74
CA SER A 314 -1.29 1.82 13.76
C SER A 314 -2.29 1.37 14.82
N PRO A 315 -3.23 0.47 14.49
CA PRO A 315 -4.21 0.01 15.45
C PRO A 315 -3.51 -0.63 16.66
N ARG A 316 -4.04 -0.39 17.86
CA ARG A 316 -3.57 -1.09 19.06
C ARG A 316 -4.01 -2.55 18.99
N LEU A 317 -3.06 -3.44 18.76
CA LEU A 317 -3.31 -4.88 18.59
C LEU A 317 -3.52 -5.58 19.94
N GLU A 318 -4.51 -5.15 20.71
CA GLU A 318 -4.78 -5.58 22.09
C GLU A 318 -6.09 -6.37 22.23
N ARG A 319 -6.99 -6.29 21.23
CA ARG A 319 -8.28 -6.98 21.30
C ARG A 319 -8.13 -8.49 21.19
N ARG A 320 -9.01 -9.18 21.90
CA ARG A 320 -9.20 -10.64 21.78
C ARG A 320 -10.40 -10.92 20.90
N ILE A 321 -10.43 -12.10 20.29
CA ILE A 321 -11.63 -12.57 19.60
C ILE A 321 -12.48 -13.43 20.53
N GLU A 322 -13.78 -13.39 20.31
CA GLU A 322 -14.79 -14.24 20.95
C GLU A 322 -15.59 -14.92 19.84
N MET A 323 -15.46 -16.23 19.70
CA MET A 323 -16.22 -16.99 18.72
C MET A 323 -17.64 -17.25 19.26
N ILE A 324 -18.64 -16.61 18.67
CA ILE A 324 -20.05 -16.93 18.92
C ILE A 324 -20.40 -18.25 18.22
N TRP A 325 -19.92 -18.42 16.99
CA TRP A 325 -20.08 -19.62 16.19
C TRP A 325 -18.97 -19.75 15.13
N PRO A 326 -18.47 -20.97 14.83
CA PRO A 326 -18.58 -22.16 15.66
C PRO A 326 -17.80 -21.96 16.97
N ARG A 327 -17.87 -22.89 17.92
CA ARG A 327 -17.08 -22.77 19.16
C ARG A 327 -15.58 -22.73 18.83
N GLU A 328 -14.77 -22.03 19.64
CA GLU A 328 -13.31 -21.94 19.43
C GLU A 328 -12.63 -23.30 19.23
N ALA A 329 -13.05 -24.34 19.98
CA ALA A 329 -12.51 -25.70 19.89
C ALA A 329 -12.77 -26.39 18.53
N GLU A 330 -13.72 -25.88 17.73
CA GLU A 330 -14.08 -26.38 16.41
C GLU A 330 -13.32 -25.66 15.29
N VAL A 331 -12.60 -24.58 15.61
CA VAL A 331 -11.80 -23.83 14.65
C VAL A 331 -10.51 -24.59 14.35
N ARG A 332 -10.50 -25.30 13.23
CA ARG A 332 -9.33 -26.07 12.74
C ARG A 332 -8.40 -25.17 11.91
N PRO A 333 -7.08 -25.11 12.21
CA PRO A 333 -6.12 -24.33 11.42
C PRO A 333 -6.14 -24.63 9.94
N GLY A 334 -6.19 -25.91 9.55
CA GLY A 334 -6.23 -26.35 8.15
C GLY A 334 -7.53 -26.03 7.39
N MET A 335 -8.55 -25.44 8.04
CA MET A 335 -9.78 -24.96 7.39
C MET A 335 -9.99 -23.46 7.58
N ARG A 336 -9.57 -22.94 8.74
CA ARG A 336 -9.77 -21.54 9.17
C ARG A 336 -8.45 -20.95 9.68
N PRO A 337 -7.42 -20.83 8.81
CA PRO A 337 -6.06 -20.55 9.26
C PRO A 337 -5.93 -19.16 9.90
N VAL A 338 -6.65 -18.15 9.38
CA VAL A 338 -6.63 -16.78 9.95
C VAL A 338 -7.33 -16.71 11.31
N LEU A 339 -8.48 -17.36 11.47
CA LEU A 339 -9.16 -17.40 12.77
C LEU A 339 -8.33 -18.19 13.79
N ALA A 340 -7.73 -19.30 13.39
CA ALA A 340 -6.82 -20.06 14.24
C ALA A 340 -5.62 -19.20 14.70
N ALA A 341 -5.03 -18.40 13.81
CA ALA A 341 -3.97 -17.46 14.13
C ALA A 341 -4.42 -16.37 15.13
N ALA A 342 -5.66 -15.90 15.04
CA ALA A 342 -6.24 -14.95 16.00
C ALA A 342 -6.52 -15.58 17.38
N ILE A 343 -6.94 -16.86 17.43
CA ILE A 343 -7.21 -17.57 18.70
C ILE A 343 -5.91 -17.89 19.45
N LYS A 344 -4.87 -18.33 18.73
CA LYS A 344 -3.63 -18.92 19.31
C LYS A 344 -2.91 -18.01 20.32
N ARG A 345 -2.98 -16.68 20.17
CA ARG A 345 -2.43 -15.71 21.14
C ARG A 345 -2.89 -15.97 22.58
N ARG A 346 -4.08 -16.57 22.77
CA ARG A 346 -4.64 -16.93 24.08
C ARG A 346 -3.75 -17.89 24.89
N SER A 347 -2.94 -18.73 24.24
CA SER A 347 -2.16 -19.78 24.90
C SER A 347 -0.76 -19.35 25.34
N GLY A 348 -0.27 -18.18 24.90
CA GLY A 348 1.14 -17.76 25.07
C GLY A 348 1.37 -16.55 25.98
N ILE A 349 0.34 -15.90 26.49
CA ILE A 349 0.49 -14.74 27.39
C ILE A 349 0.67 -15.25 28.83
N GLY A 350 1.85 -15.82 29.09
CA GLY A 350 2.57 -15.57 30.33
C GLY A 350 3.45 -14.34 30.09
N GLU A 351 3.34 -13.33 30.95
CA GLU A 351 4.05 -12.06 30.88
C GLU A 351 5.49 -12.16 30.35
N VAL A 352 5.78 -11.49 29.23
CA VAL A 352 7.10 -10.91 28.97
C VAL A 352 6.96 -9.40 29.01
N VAL A 353 6.56 -8.90 30.19
CA VAL A 353 6.83 -7.51 30.56
C VAL A 353 7.92 -7.59 31.61
N SER A 354 9.11 -7.08 31.28
CA SER A 354 10.30 -7.01 32.14
C SER A 354 10.98 -8.34 32.48
N GLY A 355 11.78 -8.89 31.55
CA GLY A 355 13.14 -9.42 31.80
C GLY A 355 13.41 -10.42 32.93
N VAL A 356 12.41 -10.95 33.61
CA VAL A 356 12.53 -11.89 34.73
C VAL A 356 11.49 -12.96 34.51
N ALA A 357 11.93 -14.10 33.98
CA ALA A 357 11.10 -15.28 33.84
C ALA A 357 10.72 -15.83 35.23
N LYS A 358 9.61 -15.35 35.80
CA LYS A 358 8.99 -16.01 36.95
C LYS A 358 8.21 -17.21 36.42
N LYS A 359 8.77 -18.41 36.64
CA LYS A 359 7.99 -19.66 36.63
C LYS A 359 7.00 -19.61 37.80
N SER A 360 5.83 -19.03 37.61
CA SER A 360 4.73 -19.16 38.57
C SER A 360 3.87 -20.36 38.17
N ARG A 361 4.00 -21.44 38.95
CA ARG A 361 3.01 -22.51 39.01
C ARG A 361 1.81 -21.99 39.81
N LEU A 362 0.61 -22.45 39.42
CA LEU A 362 -0.65 -22.38 40.17
C LEU A 362 -1.30 -20.98 40.27
N HIS A 363 -2.13 -20.65 39.29
CA HIS A 363 -3.56 -20.45 39.49
C HIS A 363 -4.23 -20.24 38.11
N GLU A 364 -5.31 -20.97 37.85
CA GLU A 364 -6.31 -20.65 36.83
C GLU A 364 -6.97 -19.32 37.24
N GLU A 365 -6.31 -18.20 36.99
CA GLU A 365 -6.98 -16.91 36.98
C GLU A 365 -7.75 -16.82 35.65
N SER A 366 -9.06 -16.98 35.74
CA SER A 366 -10.00 -16.57 34.71
C SER A 366 -9.57 -15.19 34.19
N PRO A 367 -9.40 -15.02 32.87
CA PRO A 367 -8.93 -13.74 32.33
C PRO A 367 -9.92 -12.64 32.73
N SER A 368 -9.41 -11.53 33.29
CA SER A 368 -10.23 -10.38 33.68
C SER A 368 -11.20 -9.98 32.55
N ASP A 369 -12.46 -9.74 32.88
CA ASP A 369 -13.49 -9.29 31.94
C ASP A 369 -13.21 -7.94 31.28
N ASP A 370 -12.12 -7.25 31.67
CA ASP A 370 -11.73 -5.92 31.19
C ASP A 370 -11.04 -5.88 29.82
N VAL A 371 -10.72 -7.02 29.19
CA VAL A 371 -10.08 -7.00 27.85
C VAL A 371 -11.14 -6.86 26.75
N PRO A 372 -11.06 -5.83 25.88
CA PRO A 372 -12.04 -5.62 24.82
C PRO A 372 -12.06 -6.79 23.82
N ARG A 373 -13.27 -7.28 23.53
CA ARG A 373 -13.52 -8.45 22.66
C ARG A 373 -14.11 -8.04 21.31
N LEU A 374 -13.62 -8.66 20.25
CA LEU A 374 -14.22 -8.68 18.91
C LEU A 374 -15.01 -9.98 18.77
N ARG A 375 -16.33 -9.87 18.53
CA ARG A 375 -17.17 -11.06 18.39
C ARG A 375 -17.16 -11.55 16.95
N ILE A 376 -17.13 -12.85 16.74
CA ILE A 376 -17.09 -13.47 15.41
C ILE A 376 -18.22 -14.51 15.29
N VAL A 377 -18.96 -14.42 14.19
CA VAL A 377 -19.89 -15.45 13.71
C VAL A 377 -19.37 -15.92 12.36
N ASP A 378 -18.83 -17.12 12.31
CA ASP A 378 -18.35 -17.75 11.08
C ASP A 378 -19.39 -18.76 10.57
N LEU A 379 -20.20 -18.31 9.61
CA LEU A 379 -21.25 -19.08 8.96
C LEU A 379 -20.71 -19.97 7.83
N ARG A 380 -19.41 -19.90 7.51
CA ARG A 380 -18.81 -20.70 6.44
C ARG A 380 -18.81 -22.17 6.80
N GLY A 381 -19.11 -23.01 5.81
CA GLY A 381 -19.14 -24.45 5.94
C GLY A 381 -20.57 -25.00 5.98
N PRO A 382 -20.83 -26.07 6.74
CA PRO A 382 -22.16 -26.65 6.82
C PRO A 382 -23.18 -25.66 7.39
N ASP A 383 -24.38 -25.65 6.80
CA ASP A 383 -25.49 -24.81 7.24
C ASP A 383 -25.73 -24.95 8.75
N LEU A 384 -25.99 -23.80 9.36
CA LEU A 384 -26.35 -23.67 10.75
C LEU A 384 -27.71 -24.36 11.00
N PRO A 385 -27.77 -25.41 11.83
CA PRO A 385 -29.05 -26.03 12.17
C PRO A 385 -30.00 -24.99 12.75
N ARG A 386 -31.29 -25.00 12.37
CA ARG A 386 -32.26 -23.99 12.83
C ARG A 386 -32.33 -23.86 14.35
N ASP A 387 -32.18 -24.96 15.08
CA ASP A 387 -32.16 -24.96 16.54
C ASP A 387 -30.89 -24.30 17.11
N ALA A 388 -29.75 -24.46 16.41
CA ALA A 388 -28.51 -23.75 16.72
C ALA A 388 -28.67 -22.25 16.43
N ALA A 389 -29.25 -21.88 15.28
CA ALA A 389 -29.53 -20.50 14.90
C ALA A 389 -30.42 -19.78 15.93
N ALA A 390 -31.49 -20.43 16.37
CA ALA A 390 -32.39 -19.90 17.39
C ALA A 390 -31.74 -19.77 18.78
N SER A 391 -30.72 -20.56 19.07
CA SER A 391 -29.99 -20.55 20.35
C SER A 391 -28.72 -19.71 20.34
N LEU A 392 -28.28 -19.20 19.18
CA LEU A 392 -27.17 -18.25 19.11
C LEU A 392 -27.51 -16.98 19.90
N GLN A 393 -26.78 -16.75 20.98
CA GLN A 393 -26.86 -15.52 21.75
C GLN A 393 -26.13 -14.40 21.01
N LEU A 394 -26.75 -13.93 19.93
CA LEU A 394 -26.26 -12.77 19.20
C LEU A 394 -26.39 -11.51 20.08
N PRO A 395 -25.36 -10.65 20.08
CA PRO A 395 -25.38 -9.43 20.88
C PRO A 395 -26.60 -8.58 20.52
N ARG A 396 -27.20 -7.92 21.51
CA ARG A 396 -28.33 -7.00 21.25
C ARG A 396 -27.89 -5.65 20.71
N GLU A 397 -26.64 -5.27 21.00
CA GLU A 397 -26.04 -4.00 20.62
C GLU A 397 -24.68 -4.27 19.95
N VAL A 398 -24.52 -3.73 18.74
CA VAL A 398 -23.26 -3.73 18.00
C VAL A 398 -22.80 -2.29 17.84
N SER A 399 -21.57 -2.03 18.26
CA SER A 399 -20.94 -0.70 18.23
C SER A 399 -19.43 -0.84 18.11
N GLU A 400 -18.69 0.24 17.91
CA GLU A 400 -17.22 0.21 17.88
C GLU A 400 -16.60 -0.32 19.19
N GLN A 401 -17.30 -0.15 20.32
CA GLN A 401 -16.89 -0.70 21.61
C GLN A 401 -17.16 -2.21 21.68
N ARG A 402 -18.19 -2.69 20.99
CA ARG A 402 -18.66 -4.08 20.98
C ARG A 402 -18.84 -4.59 19.53
N PRO A 403 -17.75 -4.67 18.76
CA PRO A 403 -17.82 -4.98 17.34
C PRO A 403 -18.15 -6.45 17.09
N LEU A 404 -18.79 -6.69 15.95
CA LEU A 404 -19.20 -8.00 15.45
C LEU A 404 -18.70 -8.18 14.02
N VAL A 405 -18.04 -9.32 13.75
CA VAL A 405 -17.66 -9.75 12.41
C VAL A 405 -18.47 -10.98 12.04
N VAL A 406 -19.15 -10.92 10.90
CA VAL A 406 -19.87 -12.06 10.31
C VAL A 406 -19.14 -12.51 9.06
N LEU A 407 -18.89 -13.81 8.95
CA LEU A 407 -18.23 -14.44 7.80
C LEU A 407 -19.20 -15.39 7.12
N GLY A 408 -19.32 -15.29 5.80
CA GLY A 408 -20.23 -16.10 5.00
C GLY A 408 -21.69 -15.69 5.12
N THR A 409 -22.53 -16.52 4.55
CA THR A 409 -23.98 -16.38 4.48
C THR A 409 -24.63 -17.69 4.90
N ASP A 410 -25.80 -17.58 5.53
CA ASP A 410 -26.60 -18.74 5.91
C ASP A 410 -28.07 -18.37 5.87
N SER A 411 -28.89 -19.20 5.23
CA SER A 411 -30.33 -18.95 5.08
C SER A 411 -31.11 -18.93 6.41
N ALA A 412 -30.59 -19.59 7.44
CA ALA A 412 -31.14 -19.59 8.79
C ALA A 412 -30.66 -18.41 9.64
N PHE A 413 -29.70 -17.61 9.16
CA PHE A 413 -29.20 -16.42 9.83
C PHE A 413 -29.93 -15.16 9.31
N ASP A 414 -30.71 -14.52 10.19
CA ASP A 414 -31.51 -13.34 9.84
C ASP A 414 -30.65 -12.09 9.62
N GLU A 415 -30.29 -11.81 8.36
CA GLU A 415 -29.64 -10.55 7.96
C GLU A 415 -30.47 -9.30 8.28
N GLY A 416 -31.80 -9.42 8.19
CA GLY A 416 -32.74 -8.30 8.33
C GLY A 416 -32.76 -7.72 9.73
N ARG A 417 -32.33 -8.49 10.73
CA ARG A 417 -32.17 -8.04 12.13
C ARG A 417 -31.16 -6.90 12.30
N TRP A 418 -30.22 -6.74 11.37
CA TRP A 418 -29.07 -5.84 11.52
C TRP A 418 -29.01 -4.70 10.50
N ALA A 419 -29.89 -4.71 9.49
CA ALA A 419 -30.00 -3.61 8.55
C ALA A 419 -30.77 -2.45 9.22
N ASP A 420 -30.24 -1.24 9.13
CA ASP A 420 -31.01 -0.05 9.52
C ASP A 420 -32.30 0.01 8.67
N PRO A 421 -33.45 0.41 9.25
CA PRO A 421 -34.65 0.64 8.46
C PRO A 421 -34.35 1.72 7.41
N PRO A 422 -34.84 1.56 6.16
CA PRO A 422 -34.60 2.54 5.11
C PRO A 422 -35.13 3.91 5.56
N PRO A 423 -34.39 5.00 5.28
CA PRO A 423 -34.89 6.34 5.57
C PRO A 423 -36.22 6.54 4.84
N VAL A 424 -37.20 7.12 5.54
CA VAL A 424 -38.60 7.23 5.08
C VAL A 424 -38.78 8.20 3.91
N ASP A 425 -37.80 9.08 3.66
CA ASP A 425 -37.81 10.03 2.56
C ASP A 425 -36.45 9.99 1.86
N ASP A 426 -36.37 9.36 0.70
CA ASP A 426 -35.68 9.87 -0.49
C ASP A 426 -35.83 8.85 -1.63
N GLY A 427 -36.51 9.30 -2.70
CA GLY A 427 -36.67 8.51 -3.92
C GLY A 427 -35.37 8.43 -4.71
N ASP A 428 -35.10 7.23 -5.24
CA ASP A 428 -34.10 6.91 -6.26
C ASP A 428 -32.67 7.45 -6.04
N GLU A 429 -31.81 6.62 -5.45
CA GLU A 429 -30.63 6.02 -6.13
C GLU A 429 -29.78 5.24 -5.11
N GLY A 430 -29.74 3.91 -5.24
CA GLY A 430 -28.75 3.04 -4.58
C GLY A 430 -28.92 2.81 -3.08
N ASN A 431 -29.93 2.02 -2.68
CA ASN A 431 -30.09 1.51 -1.31
C ASN A 431 -28.96 0.53 -0.93
N ALA A 432 -27.76 1.03 -0.65
CA ALA A 432 -26.75 0.26 0.07
C ALA A 432 -27.25 0.07 1.51
N LYS A 433 -27.47 -1.19 1.92
CA LYS A 433 -27.79 -1.55 3.31
C LYS A 433 -26.79 -0.84 4.24
N LYS A 434 -27.27 0.06 5.10
CA LYS A 434 -26.45 0.66 6.16
C LYS A 434 -26.41 -0.32 7.33
N TRP A 435 -25.20 -0.78 7.64
CA TRP A 435 -24.91 -1.61 8.79
C TRP A 435 -24.49 -0.72 9.97
N PRO A 436 -24.73 -1.15 11.23
CA PRO A 436 -24.26 -0.41 12.39
C PRO A 436 -22.72 -0.29 12.38
N PRO A 437 -22.15 0.80 12.94
CA PRO A 437 -20.71 1.13 12.82
C PRO A 437 -19.75 0.11 13.45
N GLY A 438 -20.25 -0.86 14.23
CA GLY A 438 -19.47 -1.97 14.77
C GLY A 438 -19.61 -3.29 14.02
N LEU A 439 -20.44 -3.36 12.96
CA LEU A 439 -20.69 -4.59 12.21
C LEU A 439 -19.84 -4.62 10.94
N THR A 440 -19.09 -5.70 10.76
CA THR A 440 -18.40 -6.00 9.50
C THR A 440 -18.88 -7.33 8.97
N TRP A 441 -19.38 -7.36 7.73
CA TRP A 441 -19.83 -8.58 7.07
C TRP A 441 -18.92 -8.90 5.89
N LEU A 442 -18.32 -10.09 5.88
CA LEU A 442 -17.55 -10.61 4.76
C LEU A 442 -18.31 -11.79 4.15
N ALA A 443 -18.98 -11.56 3.02
CA ALA A 443 -19.70 -12.57 2.27
C ALA A 443 -18.71 -13.47 1.49
N ASP A 444 -18.02 -14.36 2.21
CA ASP A 444 -17.22 -15.46 1.67
C ASP A 444 -17.76 -16.74 2.30
N ASP A 445 -18.15 -17.73 1.50
CA ASP A 445 -18.78 -18.97 1.98
C ASP A 445 -17.81 -20.18 2.01
N SER A 446 -16.54 -19.98 1.63
CA SER A 446 -15.62 -21.09 1.36
C SER A 446 -14.76 -21.51 2.55
N LEU A 447 -14.52 -22.83 2.66
CA LEU A 447 -13.57 -23.45 3.59
C LEU A 447 -12.69 -24.43 2.79
N LEU A 448 -11.41 -24.19 2.48
CA LEU A 448 -10.49 -23.09 2.77
C LEU A 448 -10.80 -21.81 1.97
N PRO A 449 -10.63 -20.61 2.55
CA PRO A 449 -10.83 -19.37 1.82
C PRO A 449 -9.73 -19.18 0.75
N PRO A 450 -10.09 -18.71 -0.46
CA PRO A 450 -9.14 -18.20 -1.44
C PRO A 450 -8.27 -17.08 -0.86
N ALA A 451 -7.18 -16.74 -1.56
CA ALA A 451 -6.22 -15.75 -1.09
C ALA A 451 -6.85 -14.38 -0.77
N LEU A 452 -7.79 -13.90 -1.60
CA LEU A 452 -8.40 -12.58 -1.44
C LEU A 452 -9.32 -12.48 -0.20
N PRO A 453 -10.31 -13.37 0.01
CA PRO A 453 -11.09 -13.37 1.26
C PRO A 453 -10.22 -13.56 2.51
N ARG A 454 -9.13 -14.33 2.40
CA ARG A 454 -8.14 -14.47 3.48
C ARG A 454 -7.47 -13.14 3.80
N ILE A 455 -7.03 -12.41 2.78
CA ILE A 455 -6.44 -11.06 2.87
C ILE A 455 -7.40 -10.08 3.53
N GLN A 456 -8.66 -10.05 3.11
CA GLN A 456 -9.70 -9.18 3.66
C GLN A 456 -9.96 -9.47 5.14
N LEU A 457 -10.06 -10.74 5.52
CA LEU A 457 -10.23 -11.12 6.92
C LEU A 457 -9.05 -10.67 7.78
N MET A 458 -7.80 -10.79 7.28
CA MET A 458 -6.62 -10.31 8.00
C MET A 458 -6.66 -8.80 8.24
N GLN A 459 -7.08 -8.02 7.23
CA GLN A 459 -7.22 -6.56 7.34
C GLN A 459 -8.28 -6.19 8.38
N VAL A 460 -9.48 -6.79 8.29
CA VAL A 460 -10.59 -6.55 9.22
C VAL A 460 -10.19 -6.85 10.65
N LEU A 461 -9.57 -8.00 10.91
CA LEU A 461 -9.13 -8.38 12.25
C LEU A 461 -8.07 -7.40 12.79
N THR A 462 -7.08 -7.04 11.97
CA THR A 462 -6.02 -6.09 12.37
C THR A 462 -6.59 -4.70 12.64
N GLN A 463 -7.52 -4.22 11.81
CA GLN A 463 -8.20 -2.93 11.96
C GLN A 463 -8.99 -2.87 13.27
N TRP A 464 -9.66 -3.97 13.63
CA TRP A 464 -10.34 -4.11 14.92
C TRP A 464 -9.38 -4.32 16.10
N GLY A 465 -8.06 -4.30 15.89
CA GLY A 465 -7.07 -4.41 16.95
C GLY A 465 -6.79 -5.85 17.39
N VAL A 466 -7.10 -6.84 16.56
CA VAL A 466 -6.74 -8.25 16.81
C VAL A 466 -5.35 -8.51 16.27
N PHE A 467 -4.48 -9.07 17.10
CA PHE A 467 -3.17 -9.55 16.68
C PHE A 467 -3.28 -10.97 16.13
N LEU A 468 -2.73 -11.20 14.94
CA LEU A 468 -2.60 -12.50 14.32
C LEU A 468 -1.26 -13.11 14.70
N ASP A 469 -1.30 -14.19 15.49
CA ASP A 469 -0.11 -14.92 15.90
C ASP A 469 0.36 -15.84 14.77
N PHE A 470 1.64 -15.72 14.44
CA PHE A 470 2.21 -16.45 13.33
C PHE A 470 2.53 -17.88 13.77
N PRO A 471 2.10 -18.93 13.06
CA PRO A 471 2.76 -20.22 13.24
C PRO A 471 4.22 -20.05 12.81
N GLU A 472 5.16 -20.26 13.73
CA GLU A 472 6.60 -20.24 13.42
C GLU A 472 6.99 -21.34 12.40
N ASN A 473 6.12 -22.34 12.16
CA ASN A 473 6.45 -23.56 11.43
C ASN A 473 5.43 -23.95 10.33
N GLU A 474 5.19 -23.09 9.34
CA GLU A 474 4.63 -23.54 8.05
C GLU A 474 5.48 -23.05 6.86
N GLU A 475 6.81 -22.97 7.05
CA GLU A 475 7.77 -22.97 5.94
C GLU A 475 8.25 -24.40 5.68
N LYS A 476 7.32 -25.24 5.21
CA LYS A 476 7.66 -26.42 4.39
C LYS A 476 6.51 -26.66 3.43
N GLU A 477 6.58 -26.01 2.27
CA GLU A 477 6.54 -26.64 0.95
C GLU A 477 6.75 -25.60 -0.15
#